data_AF-A0A1H6LIJ7-F1
#
_entry.id   AF-A0A1H6LIJ7-F1
#
_cell.length_a   1.000
_cell.length_b   1.000
_cell.length_c   1.000
_cell.angle_alpha   90.00
_cell.angle_beta   90.00
_cell.angle_gamma   90.00
#
_symmetry.space_group_name_H-M   'P 1'
#
loop_
_entity.id
_entity.type
_entity.pdbx_description
1 polymer ?
#
loop_
_entity_poly.entity_id
_entity_poly.type
_entity_poly.pdbx_seq_one_letter_code
_entity_poly.pdbx_strand_id
1 'polypeptide(L)'
;MFSRRVIGAIVVAGAALFGAAGTAAADPPNCTAADLAGVMAGVSAGTSSYLFTHPDVNAFFTGLKGKPRDQMTAEIQAYMDANPRVRDELRAVRQAAADFRARCNVEMPDMPMN
;
A
#
# COMPACT_ATOMS: atom_id res chain seq x y z
N MET A 1 15.16 3.70 55.99
CA MET A 1 15.51 4.87 55.16
C MET A 1 14.25 5.35 54.46
N PHE A 2 13.79 6.56 54.82
CA PHE A 2 13.00 7.57 54.05
C PHE A 2 12.12 7.09 52.87
N SER A 3 10.81 7.37 52.71
CA SER A 3 9.98 8.49 53.17
C SER A 3 8.49 8.23 52.92
N ARG A 4 7.61 8.77 53.79
CA ARG A 4 6.18 9.06 53.54
C ARG A 4 6.04 10.07 52.39
N ARG A 5 5.06 9.89 51.47
CA ARG A 5 4.16 10.95 50.95
C ARG A 5 2.82 10.35 50.46
N VAL A 6 1.76 10.51 51.25
CA VAL A 6 0.54 11.31 51.03
C VAL A 6 -0.47 10.72 50.02
N ILE A 7 -1.55 10.19 50.60
CA ILE A 7 -2.83 9.86 49.97
C ILE A 7 -3.50 11.17 49.53
N GLY A 8 -3.88 11.27 48.26
CA GLY A 8 -4.77 12.30 47.75
C GLY A 8 -5.87 11.64 46.92
N ALA A 9 -7.05 11.47 47.52
CA ALA A 9 -8.25 11.04 46.84
C ALA A 9 -8.77 12.16 45.94
N ILE A 10 -9.05 11.86 44.67
CA ILE A 10 -9.88 12.71 43.81
C ILE A 10 -11.13 11.91 43.45
N VAL A 11 -12.26 12.39 43.94
CA VAL A 11 -13.61 11.88 43.69
C VAL A 11 -14.13 12.44 42.38
N VAL A 12 -14.81 11.57 41.63
CA VAL A 12 -15.49 11.75 40.34
C VAL A 12 -16.59 12.83 40.40
N ALA A 13 -16.71 13.68 39.37
CA ALA A 13 -17.97 14.06 38.72
C ALA A 13 -17.79 15.14 37.63
N GLY A 14 -18.41 14.92 36.47
CA GLY A 14 -19.00 16.02 35.69
C GLY A 14 -18.36 16.33 34.33
N ALA A 15 -18.87 15.67 33.29
CA ALA A 15 -19.44 16.29 32.08
C ALA A 15 -19.23 15.34 30.89
N ALA A 16 -20.32 14.74 30.46
CA ALA A 16 -20.37 13.98 29.23
C ALA A 16 -20.05 14.90 28.05
N LEU A 17 -18.80 14.83 27.56
CA LEU A 17 -18.50 15.26 26.21
C LEU A 17 -18.99 14.15 25.28
N PHE A 18 -20.30 14.12 25.04
CA PHE A 18 -20.89 13.52 23.84
C PHE A 18 -20.45 14.38 22.63
N GLY A 19 -19.15 14.38 22.33
CA GLY A 19 -18.68 14.66 20.99
C GLY A 19 -19.02 13.43 20.18
N ALA A 20 -19.82 13.59 19.13
CA ALA A 20 -20.26 12.52 18.25
C ALA A 20 -19.16 11.48 18.06
N ALA A 21 -19.35 10.32 18.69
CA ALA A 21 -18.64 9.12 18.34
C ALA A 21 -19.06 8.82 16.89
N GLY A 22 -18.33 9.41 15.93
CA GLY A 22 -17.99 8.64 14.77
C GLY A 22 -17.35 7.39 15.35
N THR A 23 -18.08 6.28 15.33
CA THR A 23 -17.47 4.98 15.55
C THR A 23 -16.32 4.95 14.56
N ALA A 24 -15.10 5.18 15.04
CA ALA A 24 -13.93 4.79 14.30
C ALA A 24 -14.08 3.27 14.23
N ALA A 25 -14.72 2.80 13.16
CA ALA A 25 -14.71 1.39 12.82
C ALA A 25 -13.23 1.08 12.76
N ALA A 26 -12.75 0.27 13.72
CA ALA A 26 -11.38 -0.19 13.66
C ALA A 26 -11.22 -0.86 12.31
N ASP A 27 -10.16 -0.49 11.57
CA ASP A 27 -9.84 -1.16 10.33
C ASP A 27 -9.81 -2.68 10.57
N PRO A 28 -10.21 -3.50 9.58
CA PRO A 28 -10.05 -4.94 9.68
C PRO A 28 -8.59 -5.29 10.08
N PRO A 29 -8.36 -6.39 10.82
CA PRO A 29 -7.02 -6.76 11.21
C PRO A 29 -6.11 -6.89 9.97
N ASN A 30 -4.87 -6.41 10.07
CA ASN A 30 -3.86 -6.39 8.99
C ASN A 30 -4.14 -5.39 7.84
N CYS A 31 -4.77 -4.26 8.16
CA CYS A 31 -5.02 -3.15 7.23
C CYS A 31 -4.29 -1.85 7.61
N THR A 32 -3.20 -1.96 8.37
CA THR A 32 -2.39 -0.79 8.75
C THR A 32 -1.45 -0.35 7.62
N ALA A 33 -0.86 0.84 7.76
CA ALA A 33 0.21 1.29 6.88
C ALA A 33 1.42 0.34 6.86
N ALA A 34 1.74 -0.31 7.99
CA ALA A 34 2.81 -1.30 8.07
C ALA A 34 2.49 -2.54 7.23
N ASP A 35 1.22 -2.98 7.24
CA ASP A 35 0.76 -4.12 6.44
C ASP A 35 0.80 -3.80 4.94
N LEU A 36 0.35 -2.60 4.56
CA LEU A 36 0.45 -2.13 3.16
C LEU A 36 1.90 -2.09 2.70
N ALA A 37 2.80 -1.53 3.51
CA ALA A 37 4.23 -1.47 3.19
C ALA A 37 4.82 -2.88 3.01
N GLY A 38 4.45 -3.83 3.87
CA GLY A 38 4.86 -5.24 3.74
C GLY A 38 4.38 -5.88 2.43
N VAL A 39 3.12 -5.67 2.06
CA VAL A 39 2.58 -6.17 0.78
C VAL A 39 3.31 -5.55 -0.42
N MET A 40 3.51 -4.24 -0.42
CA MET A 40 4.19 -3.54 -1.51
C MET A 40 5.68 -3.91 -1.63
N ALA A 41 6.34 -4.18 -0.50
CA ALA A 41 7.69 -4.75 -0.50
C ALA A 41 7.72 -6.13 -1.16
N GLY A 42 6.75 -7.00 -0.84
CA GLY A 42 6.58 -8.31 -1.47
C GLY A 42 6.35 -8.22 -2.99
N VAL A 43 5.44 -7.33 -3.43
CA VAL A 43 5.20 -7.07 -4.86
C VAL A 43 6.46 -6.58 -5.57
N SER A 44 7.23 -5.70 -4.94
CA SER A 44 8.49 -5.18 -5.51
C SER A 44 9.54 -6.28 -5.64
N ALA A 45 9.69 -7.13 -4.62
CA ALA A 45 10.58 -8.29 -4.67
C ALA A 45 10.15 -9.30 -5.74
N GLY A 46 8.86 -9.62 -5.83
CA GLY A 46 8.31 -10.49 -6.87
C GLY A 46 8.52 -9.94 -8.27
N THR A 47 8.34 -8.63 -8.46
CA THR A 47 8.62 -7.95 -9.73
C THR A 47 10.10 -8.04 -10.10
N SER A 48 11.00 -7.82 -9.15
CA SER A 48 12.45 -7.96 -9.36
C SER A 48 12.81 -9.37 -9.84
N SER A 49 12.31 -10.40 -9.15
CA SER A 49 12.52 -11.80 -9.54
C SER A 49 11.95 -12.11 -10.93
N TYR A 50 10.76 -11.61 -11.25
CA TYR A 50 10.15 -11.75 -12.57
C TYR A 50 11.04 -11.14 -13.66
N LEU A 51 11.51 -9.90 -13.49
CA LEU A 51 12.36 -9.23 -14.48
C LEU A 51 13.70 -9.94 -14.67
N PHE A 52 14.32 -10.47 -13.61
CA PHE A 52 15.57 -11.24 -13.76
C PHE A 52 15.37 -12.57 -14.50
N THR A 53 14.16 -13.14 -14.48
CA THR A 53 13.83 -14.38 -15.19
C THR A 53 13.24 -14.14 -16.59
N HIS A 54 12.88 -12.90 -16.90
CA HIS A 54 12.32 -12.45 -18.18
C HIS A 54 13.18 -11.33 -18.77
N PRO A 55 14.36 -11.66 -19.35
CA PRO A 55 15.34 -10.65 -19.77
C PRO A 55 14.81 -9.72 -20.87
N ASP A 56 13.89 -10.18 -21.72
CA ASP A 56 13.20 -9.40 -22.73
C ASP A 56 12.26 -8.35 -22.11
N VAL A 57 11.48 -8.76 -21.10
CA VAL A 57 10.61 -7.84 -20.35
C VAL A 57 11.44 -6.82 -19.57
N ASN A 58 12.55 -7.27 -18.96
CA ASN A 58 13.49 -6.37 -18.28
C ASN A 58 14.13 -5.35 -19.23
N ALA A 59 14.53 -5.78 -20.43
CA ALA A 59 15.06 -4.89 -21.46
C ALA A 59 14.01 -3.84 -21.88
N PHE A 60 12.75 -4.25 -22.06
CA PHE A 60 11.65 -3.32 -22.35
C PHE A 60 11.50 -2.26 -21.26
N PHE A 61 11.32 -2.65 -20.00
CA PHE A 61 11.15 -1.70 -18.89
C PHE A 61 12.39 -0.83 -18.67
N THR A 62 13.60 -1.37 -18.87
CA THR A 62 14.85 -0.60 -18.81
C THR A 62 14.91 0.45 -19.92
N GLY A 63 14.45 0.12 -21.13
CA GLY A 63 14.38 1.03 -22.28
C GLY A 63 13.43 2.21 -22.09
N LEU A 64 12.53 2.15 -21.11
CA LEU A 64 11.64 3.27 -20.79
C LEU A 64 12.37 4.42 -20.07
N LYS A 65 13.58 4.20 -19.52
CA LYS A 65 14.31 5.18 -18.72
C LYS A 65 14.51 6.49 -19.49
N GLY A 66 14.13 7.61 -18.86
CA GLY A 66 14.30 8.96 -19.40
C GLY A 66 13.17 9.44 -20.32
N LYS A 67 12.20 8.59 -20.64
CA LYS A 67 11.00 9.01 -21.39
C LYS A 67 10.05 9.85 -20.53
N PRO A 68 9.26 10.75 -21.15
CA PRO A 68 8.11 11.37 -20.52
C PRO A 68 7.10 10.34 -19.99
N ARG A 69 6.39 10.66 -18.89
CA ARG A 69 5.48 9.74 -18.19
C ARG A 69 4.31 9.27 -19.08
N ASP A 70 3.77 10.17 -19.88
CA ASP A 70 2.71 9.90 -20.86
C ASP A 70 3.19 8.91 -21.93
N GLN A 71 4.40 9.12 -22.45
CA GLN A 71 5.02 8.20 -23.41
C GLN A 71 5.28 6.82 -22.79
N MET A 72 5.83 6.77 -21.57
CA MET A 72 6.03 5.49 -20.85
C MET A 72 4.71 4.72 -20.71
N THR A 73 3.62 5.42 -20.33
CA THR A 73 2.31 4.81 -20.12
C THR A 73 1.77 4.22 -21.42
N ALA A 74 1.85 4.97 -22.52
CA ALA A 74 1.42 4.49 -23.83
C ALA A 74 2.22 3.26 -24.30
N GLU A 75 3.55 3.28 -24.14
CA GLU A 75 4.42 2.16 -24.52
C GLU A 75 4.17 0.91 -23.67
N ILE A 76 3.96 1.08 -22.35
CA ILE A 76 3.59 -0.04 -21.45
C ILE A 76 2.25 -0.65 -21.89
N GLN A 77 1.25 0.18 -22.18
CA GLN A 77 -0.06 -0.30 -22.64
C GLN A 77 0.07 -1.13 -23.91
N ALA A 78 0.74 -0.59 -24.93
CA ALA A 78 0.96 -1.27 -26.20
C ALA A 78 1.73 -2.59 -26.01
N TYR A 79 2.74 -2.61 -25.13
CA TYR A 79 3.49 -3.81 -24.81
C TYR A 79 2.62 -4.87 -24.12
N MET A 80 1.74 -4.50 -23.18
CA MET A 80 0.84 -5.44 -22.51
C MET A 80 -0.25 -5.99 -23.44
N ASP A 81 -0.70 -5.20 -24.40
CA ASP A 81 -1.67 -5.63 -25.41
C ASP A 81 -1.05 -6.65 -26.39
N ALA A 82 0.20 -6.41 -26.78
CA ALA A 82 0.97 -7.34 -27.62
C ALA A 82 1.43 -8.60 -26.86
N ASN A 83 1.59 -8.52 -25.53
CA ASN A 83 2.12 -9.59 -24.68
C ASN A 83 1.12 -9.98 -23.58
N PRO A 84 -0.02 -10.61 -23.92
CA PRO A 84 -1.07 -10.95 -22.96
C PRO A 84 -0.59 -11.88 -21.84
N ARG A 85 0.36 -12.78 -22.13
CA ARG A 85 0.99 -13.64 -21.12
C ARG A 85 1.76 -12.82 -20.08
N VAL A 86 2.65 -11.92 -20.52
CA VAL A 86 3.44 -11.05 -19.63
C VAL A 86 2.53 -10.19 -18.77
N ARG A 87 1.46 -9.65 -19.37
CA ARG A 87 0.44 -8.91 -18.64
C ARG A 87 -0.20 -9.74 -17.52
N ASP A 88 -0.58 -10.98 -17.82
CA ASP A 88 -1.25 -11.85 -16.85
C ASP A 88 -0.29 -12.31 -15.74
N GLU A 89 0.99 -12.56 -16.06
CA GLU A 89 2.04 -12.88 -15.10
C GLU A 89 2.37 -11.68 -14.19
N LEU A 90 2.55 -10.48 -14.74
CA LEU A 90 2.74 -9.26 -13.94
C LEU A 90 1.51 -8.92 -13.10
N ARG A 91 0.31 -9.24 -13.59
CA ARG A 91 -0.92 -9.15 -12.78
C ARG A 91 -0.85 -10.13 -11.62
N ALA A 92 -0.41 -11.38 -11.84
CA ALA A 92 -0.21 -12.38 -10.80
C ALA A 92 0.75 -11.90 -9.70
N VAL A 93 1.89 -11.29 -10.08
CA VAL A 93 2.86 -10.70 -9.14
C VAL A 93 2.23 -9.63 -8.24
N ARG A 94 1.24 -8.88 -8.74
CA ARG A 94 0.59 -7.76 -8.04
C ARG A 94 -0.70 -8.14 -7.31
N GLN A 95 -1.14 -9.40 -7.38
CA GLN A 95 -2.43 -9.81 -6.80
C GLN A 95 -2.52 -9.50 -5.30
N ALA A 96 -1.45 -9.72 -4.54
CA ALA A 96 -1.44 -9.42 -3.11
C ALA A 96 -1.81 -7.95 -2.79
N ALA A 97 -1.42 -7.00 -3.65
CA ALA A 97 -1.80 -5.60 -3.50
C ALA A 97 -3.25 -5.34 -3.91
N ALA A 98 -3.76 -6.02 -4.94
CA ALA A 98 -5.17 -5.94 -5.33
C ALA A 98 -6.08 -6.50 -4.22
N ASP A 99 -5.72 -7.66 -3.67
CA ASP A 99 -6.41 -8.30 -2.55
C ASP A 99 -6.36 -7.44 -1.29
N PHE A 100 -5.22 -6.79 -1.00
CA PHE A 100 -5.11 -5.81 0.08
C PHE A 100 -6.08 -4.65 -0.12
N ARG A 101 -6.14 -4.08 -1.33
CA ARG A 101 -7.05 -2.97 -1.60
C ARG A 101 -8.52 -3.39 -1.40
N ALA A 102 -8.90 -4.54 -1.95
CA ALA A 102 -10.25 -5.06 -1.86
C ALA A 102 -10.68 -5.35 -0.41
N ARG A 103 -9.77 -5.88 0.42
CA ARG A 103 -10.07 -6.25 1.81
C ARG A 103 -10.06 -5.06 2.78
N CYS A 104 -9.19 -4.08 2.54
CA CYS A 104 -8.93 -2.97 3.46
C CYS A 104 -9.61 -1.66 3.06
N ASN A 105 -10.38 -1.65 1.96
CA ASN A 105 -11.05 -0.46 1.42
C ASN A 105 -10.12 0.76 1.32
N VAL A 106 -8.85 0.52 0.99
CA VAL A 106 -7.86 1.59 0.83
C VAL A 106 -8.10 2.23 -0.52
N GLU A 107 -8.83 3.35 -0.52
CA GLU A 107 -8.76 4.31 -1.62
C GLU A 107 -7.28 4.68 -1.76
N MET A 108 -6.66 4.35 -2.89
CA MET A 108 -5.31 4.81 -3.13
C MET A 108 -5.42 6.33 -3.20
N PRO A 109 -4.72 7.10 -2.35
CA PRO A 109 -4.70 8.53 -2.53
C PRO A 109 -4.24 8.78 -3.97
N ASP A 110 -5.05 9.53 -4.72
CA ASP A 110 -4.61 10.16 -5.97
C ASP A 110 -3.42 11.02 -5.58
N MET A 111 -2.23 10.44 -5.57
CA MET A 111 -1.01 11.17 -5.34
C MET A 111 -0.95 12.18 -6.48
N PRO A 112 -1.01 13.50 -6.20
CA PRO A 112 -0.94 14.48 -7.26
C PRO A 112 0.38 14.24 -7.99
N MET A 113 0.26 13.78 -9.23
CA MET A 113 1.35 13.62 -10.17
C MET A 113 1.80 15.02 -10.56
N ASN A 114 2.61 15.65 -9.71
CA ASN A 114 3.26 16.92 -9.99
C ASN A 114 4.76 16.70 -10.19
#